data_AF-A0A848Q7U7-F1
#
_entry.id   AF-A0A848Q7U7-F1
#
_cell.length_a   1.000
_cell.length_b   1.000
_cell.length_c   1.000
_cell.angle_alpha   90.00
_cell.angle_beta   90.00
_cell.angle_gamma   90.00
#
_symmetry.space_group_name_H-M   'P 1'
#
loop_
_entity.id
_entity.type
_entity.pdbx_description
1 polymer ?
#
loop_
_entity_poly.entity_id
_entity_poly.type
_entity_poly.pdbx_seq_one_letter_code
_entity_poly.pdbx_strand_id
1 'polypeptide(L)'
;MRILLRFIVGLLGFVAFLSMGVFGALWAYGQYGAPLIEAQLRDAEDQIEAELEDEHPGSNITVEFKEVFYKVEGTSFFVAFEVNAIAEIGGIEVENSTTYASINIWSVVTGNAEYETYEESEWDTVKEQYKTAPKLVFDGEEAKKVAITWLIVSAAVFVGSIVINAVVLRKRKIA
;
A
#
# COMPACT_ATOMS: atom_id res chain seq x y z
N MET A 1 -2.16 30.35 -31.39
CA MET A 1 -3.05 29.17 -31.20
C MET A 1 -2.38 27.82 -31.51
N ARG A 2 -1.81 27.57 -32.70
CA ARG A 2 -1.18 26.26 -33.04
C ARG A 2 0.07 25.90 -32.21
N ILE A 3 0.91 26.88 -31.88
CA ILE A 3 2.12 26.66 -31.05
C ILE A 3 1.71 26.30 -29.62
N LEU A 4 0.74 27.03 -29.06
CA LEU A 4 0.15 26.74 -27.75
C LEU A 4 -0.47 25.33 -27.71
N LEU A 5 -1.24 24.95 -28.75
CA LEU A 5 -1.83 23.61 -28.86
C LEU A 5 -0.76 22.51 -28.95
N ARG A 6 0.32 22.72 -29.72
CA ARG A 6 1.48 21.82 -29.78
C ARG A 6 2.12 21.63 -28.40
N PHE A 7 2.28 22.73 -27.66
CA PHE A 7 2.88 22.72 -26.35
C PHE A 7 2.01 21.95 -25.35
N ILE A 8 0.70 22.20 -25.34
CA ILE A 8 -0.27 21.51 -24.47
C ILE A 8 -0.32 20.01 -24.78
N VAL A 9 -0.41 19.63 -26.06
CA VAL A 9 -0.46 18.22 -26.47
C VAL A 9 0.86 17.51 -26.14
N GLY A 10 2.00 18.17 -26.34
CA GLY A 10 3.30 17.64 -25.94
C GLY A 10 3.43 17.46 -24.44
N LEU A 11 2.95 18.43 -23.64
CA LEU A 11 2.93 18.35 -22.18
C LEU A 11 2.03 17.19 -21.70
N LEU A 12 0.84 17.04 -22.28
CA LEU A 12 -0.07 15.94 -21.97
C LEU A 12 0.55 14.57 -22.29
N GLY A 13 1.24 14.44 -23.43
CA GLY A 13 1.98 13.23 -23.77
C GLY A 13 3.11 12.95 -22.77
N PHE A 14 3.88 13.98 -22.39
CA PHE A 14 4.95 13.82 -21.41
C PHE A 14 4.42 13.41 -20.02
N VAL A 15 3.36 14.06 -19.53
CA VAL A 15 2.71 13.69 -18.27
C VAL A 15 2.17 12.27 -18.33
N ALA A 16 1.48 11.90 -19.42
CA ALA A 16 0.96 10.55 -19.60
C ALA A 16 2.07 9.49 -19.59
N PHE A 17 3.23 9.79 -20.19
CA PHE A 17 4.39 8.90 -20.16
C PHE A 17 4.93 8.70 -18.73
N LEU A 18 5.07 9.78 -17.95
CA LEU A 18 5.49 9.69 -16.55
C LEU A 18 4.46 8.94 -15.69
N SER A 19 3.17 9.19 -15.91
CA SER A 19 2.07 8.48 -15.25
C SER A 19 2.15 6.97 -15.49
N MET A 20 2.47 6.51 -16.70
CA MET A 20 2.68 5.08 -16.93
C MET A 20 3.81 4.49 -16.07
N GLY A 21 4.88 5.25 -15.82
CA GLY A 21 5.95 4.81 -14.92
C GLY A 21 5.47 4.65 -13.48
N VAL A 22 4.73 5.63 -12.96
CA VAL A 22 4.14 5.60 -11.61
C VAL A 22 3.16 4.45 -11.45
N PHE A 23 2.24 4.28 -12.41
CA PHE A 23 1.25 3.19 -12.34
C PHE A 23 1.88 1.82 -12.63
N GLY A 24 2.96 1.75 -13.41
CA GLY A 24 3.77 0.54 -13.55
C GLY A 24 4.42 0.11 -12.23
N ALA A 25 4.95 1.08 -11.47
CA ALA A 25 5.47 0.83 -10.12
C ALA A 25 4.36 0.39 -9.15
N LEU A 26 3.18 1.00 -9.21
CA LEU A 26 2.01 0.59 -8.40
C LEU A 26 1.56 -0.84 -8.75
N TRP A 27 1.57 -1.21 -10.03
CA TRP A 27 1.24 -2.57 -10.45
C TRP A 27 2.27 -3.58 -9.91
N ALA A 28 3.56 -3.27 -10.03
CA ALA A 28 4.63 -4.12 -9.50
C ALA A 28 4.53 -4.24 -7.97
N TYR A 29 4.19 -3.16 -7.27
CA TYR A 29 3.87 -3.20 -5.84
C TYR A 29 2.68 -4.12 -5.54
N GLY A 30 1.57 -4.00 -6.25
CA GLY A 30 0.41 -4.89 -6.05
C GLY A 30 0.72 -6.38 -6.35
N GLN A 31 1.71 -6.64 -7.21
CA GLN A 31 2.13 -8.00 -7.54
C GLN A 31 3.12 -8.60 -6.54
N TYR A 32 4.02 -7.81 -5.95
CA TYR A 32 5.13 -8.30 -5.14
C TYR A 32 5.20 -7.71 -3.73
N GLY A 33 4.83 -6.44 -3.56
CA GLY A 33 4.88 -5.72 -2.29
C GLY A 33 3.69 -6.00 -1.38
N ALA A 34 2.46 -5.92 -1.91
CA ALA A 34 1.26 -6.18 -1.10
C ALA A 34 1.24 -7.59 -0.48
N PRO A 35 1.56 -8.69 -1.22
CA PRO A 35 1.64 -10.03 -0.61
C PRO A 35 2.72 -10.15 0.46
N LEU A 36 3.81 -9.37 0.36
CA LEU A 36 4.85 -9.36 1.38
C LEU A 36 4.34 -8.75 2.69
N ILE A 37 3.56 -7.67 2.60
CA ILE A 37 2.95 -7.05 3.79
C ILE A 37 1.91 -7.97 4.41
N GLU A 38 1.06 -8.59 3.57
CA GLU A 38 0.05 -9.54 4.03
C GLU A 38 0.67 -10.72 4.77
N ALA A 39 1.77 -11.28 4.24
CA ALA A 39 2.52 -12.34 4.93
C ALA A 39 3.06 -11.88 6.29
N GLN A 40 3.51 -10.63 6.42
CA GLN A 40 4.03 -10.11 7.68
C GLN A 40 2.97 -9.80 8.73
N LEU A 41 1.79 -9.34 8.29
CA LEU A 41 0.64 -9.20 9.18
C LEU A 41 0.21 -10.58 9.69
N ARG A 42 0.21 -11.59 8.82
CA ARG A 42 -0.09 -12.97 9.22
C ARG A 42 0.95 -13.57 10.16
N ASP A 43 2.24 -13.36 9.89
CA ASP A 43 3.31 -13.83 10.80
C ASP A 43 3.19 -13.16 12.18
N ALA A 44 2.75 -11.90 12.23
CA ALA A 44 2.46 -11.20 13.49
C ALA A 44 1.21 -11.75 14.19
N GLU A 45 0.16 -12.06 13.43
CA GLU A 45 -1.07 -12.70 13.93
C GLU A 45 -0.75 -14.05 14.57
N ASP A 46 0.00 -14.90 13.86
CA ASP A 46 0.40 -16.24 14.32
C ASP A 46 1.26 -16.15 15.61
N GLN A 47 2.12 -15.12 15.73
CA GLN A 47 2.93 -14.90 16.94
C GLN A 47 2.08 -14.48 18.15
N ILE A 48 1.15 -13.53 17.96
CA ILE A 48 0.25 -13.08 19.02
C ILE A 48 -0.68 -14.21 19.46
N GLU A 49 -1.20 -14.99 18.52
CA GLU A 49 -2.04 -16.15 18.81
C GLU A 49 -1.27 -17.20 19.61
N ALA A 50 -0.04 -17.52 19.22
CA ALA A 50 0.79 -18.49 19.95
C ALA A 50 1.13 -18.03 21.38
N GLU A 51 1.42 -16.74 21.58
CA GLU A 51 1.72 -16.19 22.90
C GLU A 51 0.48 -16.26 23.82
N LEU A 52 -0.70 -15.92 23.31
CA LEU A 52 -1.96 -16.01 24.05
C LEU A 52 -2.40 -17.46 24.30
N GLU A 53 -2.13 -18.41 23.40
CA GLU A 53 -2.44 -19.82 23.62
C GLU A 53 -1.59 -20.41 24.74
N ASP A 54 -0.31 -20.03 24.81
CA ASP A 54 0.60 -20.45 25.88
C ASP A 54 0.17 -19.89 27.25
N GLU A 55 -0.32 -18.65 27.30
CA GLU A 55 -0.84 -18.03 28.53
C GLU A 55 -2.24 -18.57 28.92
N HIS A 56 -3.07 -18.89 27.93
CA HIS A 56 -4.46 -19.34 28.08
C HIS A 56 -4.76 -20.63 27.31
N PRO A 57 -4.19 -21.77 27.72
CA PRO A 57 -4.31 -23.03 27.00
C PRO A 57 -5.77 -23.53 26.94
N GLY A 58 -6.21 -23.86 25.72
CA GLY A 58 -7.58 -24.33 25.46
C GLY A 58 -8.60 -23.20 25.26
N SER A 59 -8.16 -21.95 25.13
CA SER A 59 -8.99 -20.85 24.66
C SER A 59 -9.13 -20.85 23.13
N ASN A 60 -10.27 -20.38 22.63
CA ASN A 60 -10.41 -19.95 21.25
C ASN A 60 -9.91 -18.52 21.16
N ILE A 61 -8.90 -18.28 20.34
CA ILE A 61 -8.31 -16.95 20.16
C ILE A 61 -8.87 -16.36 18.87
N THR A 62 -9.29 -15.10 18.94
CA THR A 62 -9.70 -14.32 17.76
C THR A 62 -8.81 -13.10 17.69
N VAL A 63 -8.09 -12.96 16.59
CA VAL A 63 -7.20 -11.81 16.34
C VAL A 63 -7.82 -10.96 15.23
N GLU A 64 -7.98 -9.66 15.47
CA GLU A 64 -8.56 -8.70 14.53
C GLU A 64 -7.68 -7.46 14.39
N PHE A 65 -7.21 -7.20 13.17
CA PHE A 65 -6.51 -5.96 12.83
C PHE A 65 -7.53 -4.82 12.66
N LYS A 66 -7.56 -3.87 13.59
CA LYS A 66 -8.52 -2.74 13.55
C LYS A 66 -8.09 -1.68 12.54
N GLU A 67 -6.85 -1.22 12.62
CA GLU A 67 -6.36 -0.11 11.81
C GLU A 67 -4.90 -0.34 11.43
N VAL A 68 -4.60 -0.16 10.14
CA VAL A 68 -3.24 -0.25 9.62
C VAL A 68 -2.83 1.11 9.04
N PHE A 69 -1.66 1.57 9.47
CA PHE A 69 -1.06 2.84 9.13
C PHE A 69 0.24 2.61 8.37
N TYR A 70 0.65 3.60 7.57
CA TYR A 70 1.93 3.57 6.86
C TYR A 70 2.67 4.90 7.00
N LYS A 71 4.00 4.81 6.99
CA LYS A 71 4.90 5.95 6.95
C LYS A 71 6.03 5.66 5.97
N VAL A 72 6.35 6.64 5.14
CA VAL A 72 7.51 6.59 4.24
C VAL A 72 8.49 7.64 4.71
N GLU A 73 9.68 7.21 5.10
CA GLU A 73 10.75 8.09 5.57
C GLU A 73 12.04 7.78 4.79
N GLY A 74 12.43 8.72 3.91
CA GLY A 74 13.56 8.52 3.00
C GLY A 74 13.33 7.33 2.06
N THR A 75 14.04 6.23 2.30
CA THR A 75 13.91 4.96 1.54
C THR A 75 13.25 3.84 2.33
N SER A 76 12.90 4.10 3.60
CA SER A 76 12.28 3.14 4.50
C SER A 76 10.77 3.24 4.44
N PHE A 77 10.10 2.09 4.47
CA PHE A 77 8.65 1.99 4.50
C PHE A 77 8.23 1.26 5.78
N PHE A 78 7.48 1.96 6.60
CA PHE A 78 6.99 1.46 7.88
C PHE A 78 5.49 1.19 7.79
N VAL A 79 5.07 0.07 8.36
CA VAL A 79 3.66 -0.27 8.59
C VAL A 79 3.46 -0.32 10.09
N ALA A 80 2.48 0.42 10.60
CA ALA A 80 2.08 0.35 12.00
C ALA A 80 0.65 -0.18 12.08
N PHE A 81 0.34 -0.99 13.08
CA PHE A 81 -0.95 -1.64 13.18
C PHE A 81 -1.41 -1.80 14.64
N GLU A 82 -2.73 -1.76 14.80
CA GLU A 82 -3.43 -2.09 16.03
C GLU A 82 -4.08 -3.46 15.87
N VAL A 83 -3.63 -4.43 16.68
CA VAL A 83 -4.19 -5.78 16.72
C VAL A 83 -4.99 -5.94 18.00
N ASN A 84 -6.27 -6.25 17.87
CA ASN A 84 -7.09 -6.64 19.00
C ASN A 84 -7.14 -8.17 19.06
N ALA A 85 -6.80 -8.75 20.21
CA ALA A 85 -6.82 -10.18 20.42
C ALA A 85 -7.75 -10.51 21.58
N ILE A 86 -8.66 -11.47 21.34
CA ILE A 86 -9.68 -11.90 22.30
C ILE A 86 -9.49 -13.39 22.53
N ALA A 87 -9.27 -13.79 23.78
CA ALA A 87 -9.19 -15.19 24.18
C ALA A 87 -10.47 -15.61 24.92
N GLU A 88 -11.14 -16.67 24.45
CA GLU A 88 -12.38 -17.18 25.02
C GLU A 88 -12.29 -18.65 25.45
N ILE A 89 -12.71 -18.99 26.66
CA ILE A 89 -12.84 -20.40 27.09
C ILE A 89 -14.32 -20.72 27.25
N GLY A 90 -14.84 -21.62 26.40
CA GLY A 90 -16.25 -22.04 26.45
C GLY A 90 -17.25 -20.92 26.16
N GLY A 91 -16.85 -19.91 25.37
CA GLY A 91 -17.67 -18.74 25.02
C GLY A 91 -17.72 -17.65 26.09
N ILE A 92 -16.78 -17.66 27.05
CA ILE A 92 -16.57 -16.61 28.03
C ILE A 92 -15.22 -15.95 27.72
N GLU A 93 -15.23 -14.64 27.50
CA GLU A 93 -14.04 -13.79 27.34
C GLU A 93 -13.19 -13.84 28.60
N VAL A 94 -11.96 -14.34 28.47
CA VAL A 94 -10.98 -14.51 29.54
C VAL A 94 -9.93 -13.41 29.47
N GLU A 95 -9.58 -13.00 28.25
CA GLU A 95 -8.66 -11.90 27.98
C GLU A 95 -9.04 -11.14 26.72
N ASN A 96 -8.77 -9.83 26.75
CA ASN A 96 -8.98 -8.90 25.67
C ASN A 96 -7.81 -7.91 25.69
N SER A 97 -6.84 -8.15 24.83
CA SER A 97 -5.59 -7.40 24.77
C SER A 97 -5.49 -6.71 23.41
N THR A 98 -4.95 -5.49 23.41
CA THR A 98 -4.66 -4.75 22.19
C THR A 98 -3.17 -4.52 22.10
N THR A 99 -2.56 -5.02 21.03
CA THR A 99 -1.14 -4.85 20.74
C THR A 99 -0.95 -3.77 19.69
N TYR A 100 -0.08 -2.81 20.00
CA TYR A 100 0.30 -1.73 19.10
C TYR A 100 1.72 -1.98 18.61
N ALA A 101 1.90 -2.14 17.30
CA ALA A 101 3.22 -2.46 16.76
C ALA A 101 3.50 -1.72 15.45
N SER A 102 4.78 -1.59 15.12
CA SER A 102 5.25 -1.16 13.81
C SER A 102 6.38 -2.01 13.28
N ILE A 103 6.49 -2.10 11.96
CA ILE A 103 7.50 -2.87 11.26
C ILE A 103 8.04 -2.09 10.07
N ASN A 104 9.36 -2.13 9.88
CA ASN A 104 10.00 -1.67 8.65
C ASN A 104 10.01 -2.80 7.61
N ILE A 105 9.28 -2.62 6.51
CA ILE A 105 9.22 -3.61 5.43
C ILE A 105 10.61 -3.91 4.86
N TRP A 106 11.51 -2.93 4.82
CA TRP A 106 12.85 -3.16 4.29
C TRP A 106 13.65 -4.13 5.15
N SER A 107 13.45 -4.10 6.46
CA SER A 107 14.05 -5.04 7.40
C SER A 107 13.55 -6.47 7.16
N VAL A 108 12.28 -6.62 6.77
CA VAL A 108 11.69 -7.91 6.34
C VAL A 108 12.36 -8.44 5.08
N VAL A 109 12.47 -7.61 4.04
CA VAL A 109 13.10 -8.00 2.76
C VAL A 109 14.54 -8.47 2.96
N THR A 110 15.23 -7.88 3.95
CA THR A 110 16.62 -8.21 4.27
C THR A 110 16.77 -9.34 5.30
N GLY A 111 15.66 -9.91 5.79
CA GLY A 111 15.63 -11.05 6.70
C GLY A 111 15.89 -10.72 8.18
N ASN A 112 15.86 -9.44 8.55
CA ASN A 112 16.04 -8.96 9.92
C ASN A 112 14.78 -8.22 10.39
N ALA A 113 13.62 -8.85 10.24
CA ALA A 113 12.35 -8.28 10.69
C ALA A 113 12.36 -8.12 12.22
N GLU A 114 12.28 -6.89 12.70
CA GLU A 114 12.07 -6.56 14.11
C GLU A 114 10.79 -5.74 14.21
N TYR A 115 9.87 -6.19 15.07
CA TYR A 115 8.69 -5.43 15.44
C TYR A 115 9.07 -4.44 16.55
N GLU A 116 8.64 -3.20 16.39
CA GLU A 116 8.68 -2.21 17.44
C GLU A 116 7.29 -2.14 18.08
N THR A 117 7.18 -2.58 19.33
CA THR A 117 5.93 -2.59 20.10
C THR A 117 5.82 -1.33 20.94
N TYR A 118 4.61 -0.79 21.06
CA TYR A 118 4.32 0.42 21.82
C TYR A 118 3.29 0.17 22.91
N GLU A 119 3.37 0.94 23.99
CA GLU A 119 2.28 1.02 24.97
C GLU A 119 1.11 1.87 24.41
N GLU A 120 -0.11 1.63 24.89
CA GLU A 120 -1.30 2.43 24.52
C GLU A 120 -1.07 3.93 24.71
N SER A 121 -0.37 4.30 25.79
CA SER A 121 -0.07 5.71 26.12
C SER A 121 0.88 6.39 25.11
N GLU A 122 1.70 5.60 24.41
CA GLU A 122 2.63 6.08 23.39
C GLU A 122 1.99 6.04 21.99
N TRP A 123 1.07 5.10 21.78
CA TRP A 123 0.45 4.82 20.49
C TRP A 123 -0.21 6.04 19.86
N ASP A 124 -1.00 6.81 20.62
CA ASP A 124 -1.68 8.00 20.09
C ASP A 124 -0.68 9.02 19.51
N THR A 125 0.49 9.17 20.15
CA THR A 125 1.55 10.08 19.70
C THR A 125 2.31 9.52 18.49
N VAL A 126 2.55 8.20 18.47
CA VAL A 126 3.23 7.53 17.35
C VAL A 126 2.32 7.52 16.11
N LYS A 127 1.05 7.18 16.27
CA LYS A 127 0.03 7.11 15.21
C LYS A 127 -0.10 8.41 14.42
N GLU A 128 0.03 9.57 15.06
CA GLU A 128 0.02 10.88 14.40
C GLU A 128 1.14 11.06 13.36
N GLN A 129 2.24 10.29 13.46
CA GLN A 129 3.35 10.33 12.51
C GLN A 129 3.09 9.49 11.26
N TYR A 130 2.07 8.63 11.30
CA TYR A 130 1.71 7.75 10.21
C TYR A 130 0.45 8.24 9.49
N LYS A 131 0.28 7.82 8.25
CA LYS A 131 -0.95 8.05 7.49
C LYS A 131 -1.79 6.79 7.51
N THR A 132 -3.12 6.94 7.60
CA THR A 132 -4.03 5.80 7.40
C THR A 132 -3.74 5.18 6.03
N ALA A 133 -3.45 3.89 6.01
CA ALA A 133 -3.07 3.22 4.78
C ALA A 133 -4.31 2.97 3.91
N PRO A 134 -4.33 3.46 2.66
CA PRO A 134 -5.42 3.15 1.75
C PRO A 134 -5.43 1.65 1.46
N LYS A 135 -6.61 1.08 1.20
CA LYS A 135 -6.77 -0.37 0.93
C LYS A 135 -5.78 -0.92 -0.09
N LEU A 136 -5.43 -0.12 -1.10
CA LEU A 136 -4.40 -0.37 -2.11
C LEU A 136 -3.02 -0.79 -1.57
N VAL A 137 -2.71 -0.51 -0.31
CA VAL A 137 -1.45 -0.92 0.33
C VAL A 137 -1.49 -2.42 0.67
N PHE A 138 -2.64 -2.96 1.08
CA PHE A 138 -2.76 -4.35 1.55
C PHE A 138 -3.53 -5.23 0.56
N ASP A 139 -4.40 -4.64 -0.25
CA ASP A 139 -5.10 -5.33 -1.32
C ASP A 139 -4.29 -5.23 -2.63
N GLY A 140 -3.44 -6.23 -2.84
CA GLY A 140 -2.64 -6.35 -4.05
C GLY A 140 -3.48 -6.48 -5.33
N GLU A 141 -4.69 -7.02 -5.23
CA GLU A 141 -5.59 -7.14 -6.38
C GLU A 141 -6.20 -5.79 -6.74
N GLU A 142 -6.64 -5.01 -5.76
CA GLU A 142 -7.11 -3.64 -5.93
C GLU A 142 -5.99 -2.74 -6.47
N ALA A 143 -4.76 -2.87 -5.94
CA ALA A 143 -3.58 -2.15 -6.41
C ALA A 143 -3.29 -2.41 -7.89
N LYS A 144 -3.30 -3.69 -8.30
CA LYS A 144 -3.12 -4.09 -9.71
C LYS A 144 -4.23 -3.57 -10.59
N LYS A 145 -5.49 -3.64 -10.15
CA LYS A 145 -6.66 -3.19 -10.92
C LYS A 145 -6.63 -1.69 -11.17
N VAL A 146 -6.36 -0.89 -10.13
CA VAL A 146 -6.20 0.57 -10.25
C VAL A 146 -5.02 0.89 -11.16
N ALA A 147 -3.88 0.23 -10.97
CA ALA A 147 -2.71 0.44 -11.80
C ALA A 147 -2.94 0.13 -13.29
N ILE A 148 -3.56 -1.01 -13.62
CA ILE A 148 -3.89 -1.38 -15.01
C ILE A 148 -4.83 -0.36 -15.63
N THR A 149 -5.86 0.07 -14.89
CA THR A 149 -6.85 1.05 -15.36
C THR A 149 -6.15 2.34 -15.78
N TRP A 150 -5.29 2.88 -14.91
CA TRP A 150 -4.58 4.12 -15.18
C TRP A 150 -3.45 3.97 -16.22
N LEU A 151 -2.83 2.79 -16.33
CA LEU A 151 -1.89 2.47 -17.41
C LEU A 151 -2.59 2.55 -18.77
N ILE A 152 -3.78 1.96 -18.91
CA ILE A 152 -4.57 2.01 -20.15
C ILE A 152 -4.94 3.45 -20.50
N VAL A 153 -5.45 4.21 -19.52
CA VAL A 153 -5.81 5.63 -19.73
C VAL A 153 -4.58 6.44 -20.15
N SER A 154 -3.46 6.28 -19.46
CA SER A 154 -2.21 7.00 -19.76
C SER A 154 -1.67 6.62 -21.14
N ALA A 155 -1.70 5.34 -21.51
CA ALA A 155 -1.30 4.88 -22.83
C ALA A 155 -2.20 5.47 -23.94
N ALA A 156 -3.51 5.51 -23.72
CA ALA A 156 -4.45 6.10 -24.66
C ALA A 156 -4.21 7.61 -24.85
N VAL A 157 -3.96 8.36 -23.77
CA VAL A 157 -3.62 9.80 -23.83
C VAL A 157 -2.28 10.01 -24.52
N PHE A 158 -1.28 9.17 -24.23
CA PHE A 158 0.03 9.24 -24.86
C PHE A 158 -0.04 9.02 -26.38
N VAL A 159 -0.67 7.93 -26.81
CA VAL A 159 -0.86 7.62 -28.24
C VAL A 159 -1.72 8.69 -28.91
N GLY A 160 -2.79 9.15 -28.26
CA GLY A 160 -3.63 10.25 -28.75
C GLY A 160 -2.84 11.54 -28.96
N SER A 161 -1.93 11.87 -28.04
CA SER A 161 -1.06 13.05 -28.16
C SER A 161 -0.14 12.96 -29.39
N ILE A 162 0.41 11.77 -29.67
CA ILE A 162 1.26 11.51 -30.84
C ILE A 162 0.45 11.66 -32.12
N VAL A 163 -0.74 11.04 -32.18
CA VAL A 163 -1.62 11.09 -33.37
C VAL A 163 -2.07 12.52 -33.67
N ILE A 164 -2.48 13.29 -32.66
CA ILE A 164 -2.86 14.70 -32.83
C ILE A 164 -1.67 15.52 -33.35
N ASN A 165 -0.48 15.31 -32.80
CA ASN A 165 0.73 16.00 -33.25
C ASN A 165 1.15 15.60 -34.67
N ALA A 166 0.99 14.32 -35.03
CA ALA A 166 1.38 13.77 -36.33
C ALA A 166 0.37 14.06 -37.45
N VAL A 167 -0.93 14.14 -37.17
CA VAL A 167 -1.98 14.27 -38.20
C VAL A 167 -2.51 15.69 -38.28
N VAL A 168 -2.92 16.27 -37.15
CA VAL A 168 -3.58 17.59 -37.12
C VAL A 168 -2.56 18.71 -37.35
N LEU A 169 -1.36 18.56 -36.77
CA LEU A 169 -0.34 19.59 -36.80
C LEU A 169 0.64 19.44 -37.98
N ARG A 170 0.55 18.37 -38.77
CA ARG A 170 1.40 18.10 -39.97
C ARG A 170 0.73 18.47 -41.31
N LYS A 171 -0.59 18.69 -41.32
CA LYS A 171 -1.42 19.08 -42.49
C LYS A 171 -1.08 20.43 -43.18
N ARG A 172 0.15 20.94 -43.05
CA ARG A 172 0.61 22.15 -43.77
C ARG A 172 1.99 22.03 -44.43
N LYS A 173 2.55 20.82 -44.59
CA LYS A 173 3.67 20.62 -45.52
C LYS A 173 3.23 20.43 -46.98
N ILE A 174 1.92 20.31 -47.24
CA ILE A 174 1.32 20.10 -48.58
C ILE A 174 0.32 21.23 -48.89
N ALA A 175 0.68 22.49 -48.59
CA ALA A 175 -0.06 23.67 -49.05
C ALA A 175 0.95 24.71 -49.53
#